data_AF-A0A820VK00-F1
#
_entry.id   AF-A0A820VK00-F1
#
_cell.length_a   1.000
_cell.length_b   1.000
_cell.length_c   1.000
_cell.angle_alpha   90.00
_cell.angle_beta   90.00
_cell.angle_gamma   90.00
#
_symmetry.space_group_name_H-M   'P 1'
#
loop_
_entity.id
_entity.type
_entity.pdbx_description
1 polymer ?
#
loop_
_entity_poly.entity_id
_entity_poly.type
_entity_poly.pdbx_seq_one_letter_code
_entity_poly.pdbx_strand_id
1 'polypeptide(L)'
;TLFNACAKLCNDRAMKIGKELLAKMPENYRNNKITSTSAIDMLMKFGDVENAERIFRSIKAKDIIAYGAMVKGYVGNETFEKALDLFEKVDIELDNVTYTIVFNACAKLCNDRAMKIGKKLLAKMPENYRINNITSTSAIDMLMKFGDVESAERIFRSIKTKNIITYGAMVKGYAGNETFEKALDLFEKIDIELDRVTYTIVFNACAKLCNDRAMKIGKELLAKMPENYRINNITSTSAIDMLMKFGDVESAERIFRSIKIKNIITYGAMVKGN
;
A
#
# COMPACT_ATOMS: atom_id res chain seq x y z
N THR A 1 -17.37 18.69 -11.11
CA THR A 1 -18.83 18.56 -10.88
C THR A 1 -19.13 18.73 -9.40
N LEU A 2 -20.36 19.12 -9.03
CA LEU A 2 -20.79 19.21 -7.63
C LEU A 2 -20.60 17.88 -6.87
N PHE A 3 -20.75 16.73 -7.54
CA PHE A 3 -20.42 15.43 -6.96
C PHE A 3 -18.96 15.28 -6.54
N ASN A 4 -18.00 15.77 -7.33
CA ASN A 4 -16.59 15.74 -6.94
C ASN A 4 -16.31 16.63 -5.71
N ALA A 5 -17.07 17.72 -5.52
CA ALA A 5 -16.98 18.55 -4.33
C ALA A 5 -17.56 17.82 -3.10
N CYS A 6 -18.74 17.20 -3.23
CA CYS A 6 -19.32 16.35 -2.18
C CYS A 6 -18.38 15.20 -1.80
N ALA A 7 -17.79 14.55 -2.81
CA ALA A 7 -16.82 13.45 -2.67
C ALA A 7 -15.48 13.87 -2.06
N LYS A 8 -15.18 15.17 -1.94
CA LYS A 8 -13.99 15.68 -1.24
C LYS A 8 -14.29 16.05 0.20
N LEU A 9 -15.53 16.46 0.50
CA LEU A 9 -15.95 16.93 1.82
C LEU A 9 -16.23 15.78 2.81
N CYS A 10 -16.57 14.59 2.31
CA CYS A 10 -16.70 13.35 3.08
C CYS A 10 -17.44 13.50 4.44
N ASN A 11 -18.56 14.23 4.46
CA ASN A 11 -19.41 14.40 5.63
C ASN A 11 -20.90 14.16 5.31
N ASP A 12 -21.71 13.94 6.34
CA ASP A 12 -23.13 13.56 6.19
C ASP A 12 -23.95 14.59 5.41
N ARG A 13 -23.60 15.88 5.55
CA ARG A 13 -24.24 16.97 4.80
C ARG A 13 -23.93 16.87 3.32
N ALA A 14 -22.68 16.59 2.96
CA ALA A 14 -22.27 16.37 1.57
C ALA A 14 -22.92 15.12 0.97
N MET A 15 -23.11 14.05 1.75
CA MET A 15 -23.85 12.86 1.33
C MET A 15 -25.30 13.20 1.02
N LYS A 16 -25.99 13.91 1.92
CA LYS A 16 -27.40 14.30 1.73
C LYS A 16 -27.59 15.16 0.48
N ILE A 17 -26.75 16.19 0.30
CA ILE A 17 -26.74 17.03 -0.90
C ILE A 17 -26.49 16.20 -2.15
N GLY A 18 -25.53 15.27 -2.10
CA GLY A 18 -25.24 14.35 -3.20
C GLY A 18 -26.43 13.49 -3.61
N LYS A 19 -27.14 12.89 -2.64
CA LYS A 19 -28.33 12.08 -2.92
C LYS A 19 -29.50 12.91 -3.45
N GLU A 20 -29.72 14.11 -2.92
CA GLU A 20 -30.74 15.04 -3.43
C GLU A 20 -30.45 15.47 -4.87
N LEU A 21 -29.19 15.74 -5.20
CA LEU A 21 -28.77 16.05 -6.56
C LEU A 21 -29.03 14.86 -7.50
N LEU A 22 -28.73 13.63 -7.08
CA LEU A 22 -29.02 12.42 -7.87
C LEU A 22 -30.52 12.19 -8.10
N ALA A 23 -31.35 12.44 -7.08
CA ALA A 23 -32.80 12.29 -7.17
C ALA A 23 -33.41 13.30 -8.15
N LYS A 24 -32.89 14.53 -8.19
CA LYS A 24 -33.36 15.61 -9.07
C LYS A 24 -32.74 15.60 -10.47
N MET A 25 -31.80 14.71 -10.75
CA MET A 25 -31.12 14.67 -12.04
C MET A 25 -32.03 14.16 -13.16
N PRO A 26 -32.22 14.93 -14.26
CA PRO A 26 -32.98 14.46 -15.39
C PRO A 26 -32.23 13.34 -16.14
N GLU A 27 -32.98 12.51 -16.84
CA GLU A 27 -32.53 11.24 -17.43
C GLU A 27 -31.38 11.42 -18.46
N ASN A 28 -31.37 12.57 -19.15
CA ASN A 28 -30.29 12.98 -20.06
C ASN A 28 -28.94 13.21 -19.35
N TYR A 29 -28.92 13.68 -18.11
CA TYR A 29 -27.68 13.83 -17.32
C TYR A 29 -27.20 12.50 -16.73
N ARG A 30 -28.12 11.56 -16.43
CA ARG A 30 -27.75 10.16 -16.07
C ARG A 30 -27.06 9.42 -17.22
N ASN A 31 -27.37 9.82 -18.46
CA ASN A 31 -26.70 9.29 -19.65
C ASN A 31 -25.35 9.96 -19.94
N ASN A 32 -24.99 11.04 -19.23
CA ASN A 32 -23.67 11.66 -19.35
C ASN A 32 -22.64 10.88 -18.52
N LYS A 33 -21.68 10.23 -19.20
CA LYS A 33 -20.64 9.39 -18.58
C LYS A 33 -19.84 10.10 -17.48
N ILE A 34 -19.52 11.38 -17.67
CA ILE A 34 -18.71 12.16 -16.72
C ILE A 34 -19.50 12.39 -15.42
N THR A 35 -20.78 12.75 -15.54
CA THR A 35 -21.67 12.98 -14.41
C THR A 35 -21.91 11.68 -13.64
N SER A 36 -22.20 10.59 -14.35
CA SER A 36 -22.44 9.27 -13.75
C SER A 36 -21.20 8.70 -13.07
N THR A 37 -20.01 8.89 -13.65
CA THR A 37 -18.75 8.46 -13.02
C THR A 37 -18.42 9.28 -11.78
N SER A 38 -18.68 10.60 -11.81
CA SER A 38 -18.52 11.47 -10.63
C SER A 38 -19.49 11.07 -9.50
N ALA A 39 -20.73 10.70 -9.86
CA ALA A 39 -21.72 10.20 -8.91
C ALA A 39 -21.31 8.85 -8.30
N ILE A 40 -20.74 7.94 -9.10
CA ILE A 40 -20.19 6.67 -8.63
C ILE A 40 -19.07 6.92 -7.62
N ASP A 41 -18.04 7.73 -7.92
CA ASP A 41 -16.95 8.02 -6.98
C ASP A 41 -17.47 8.60 -5.66
N MET A 42 -18.47 9.49 -5.73
CA MET A 42 -19.12 10.04 -4.55
C MET A 42 -19.84 8.95 -3.73
N LEU A 43 -20.71 8.16 -4.34
CA LEU A 43 -21.48 7.13 -3.65
C LEU A 43 -20.59 6.06 -3.03
N MET A 44 -19.55 5.62 -3.74
CA MET A 44 -18.58 4.65 -3.23
C MET A 44 -17.82 5.21 -2.02
N LYS A 45 -17.44 6.50 -2.01
CA LYS A 45 -16.80 7.10 -0.83
C LYS A 45 -17.70 7.20 0.39
N PHE A 46 -19.02 7.27 0.19
CA PHE A 46 -20.01 7.25 1.27
C PHE A 46 -20.48 5.84 1.63
N GLY A 47 -19.91 4.79 1.02
CA GLY A 47 -20.30 3.40 1.26
C GLY A 47 -21.64 2.99 0.66
N ASP A 48 -22.27 3.83 -0.16
CA ASP A 48 -23.52 3.51 -0.85
C ASP A 48 -23.24 2.72 -2.14
N VAL A 49 -22.68 1.52 -1.95
CA VAL A 49 -22.21 0.63 -3.03
C VAL A 49 -23.37 0.22 -3.94
N GLU A 50 -24.55 -0.04 -3.39
CA GLU A 50 -25.72 -0.49 -4.15
C GLU A 50 -26.17 0.56 -5.18
N ASN A 51 -26.30 1.82 -4.77
CA ASN A 51 -26.68 2.89 -5.70
C ASN A 51 -25.59 3.15 -6.73
N ALA A 52 -24.31 3.06 -6.34
CA ALA A 52 -23.20 3.19 -7.28
C ALA A 52 -23.26 2.10 -8.36
N GLU A 53 -23.49 0.85 -7.98
CA GLU A 53 -23.66 -0.26 -8.93
C GLU A 53 -24.88 -0.05 -9.85
N ARG A 54 -25.99 0.48 -9.32
CA ARG A 54 -27.19 0.79 -10.13
C ARG A 54 -26.88 1.83 -11.20
N ILE A 55 -26.20 2.92 -10.84
CA ILE A 55 -25.78 3.95 -11.79
C ILE A 55 -24.80 3.37 -12.81
N PHE A 56 -23.82 2.59 -12.35
CA PHE A 56 -22.86 1.94 -13.25
C PHE A 56 -23.54 1.03 -14.27
N ARG A 57 -24.51 0.22 -13.84
CA ARG A 57 -25.31 -0.64 -14.73
C ARG A 57 -26.04 0.18 -15.81
N SER A 58 -26.55 1.37 -15.49
CA SER A 58 -27.24 2.24 -16.47
C SER A 58 -26.34 2.90 -17.52
N ILE A 59 -25.01 2.91 -17.34
CA ILE A 59 -24.09 3.47 -18.34
C ILE A 59 -24.04 2.52 -19.56
N LYS A 60 -24.58 2.97 -20.71
CA LYS A 60 -24.67 2.16 -21.95
C LYS A 60 -23.30 1.73 -22.50
N ALA A 61 -22.36 2.66 -22.61
CA ALA A 61 -21.00 2.41 -23.12
C ALA A 61 -19.97 2.79 -22.06
N LYS A 62 -19.62 1.83 -21.21
CA LYS A 62 -18.65 2.02 -20.11
C LYS A 62 -17.24 2.17 -20.67
N ASP A 63 -16.52 3.18 -20.20
CA ASP A 63 -15.11 3.40 -20.51
C ASP A 63 -14.23 3.06 -19.30
N ILE A 64 -12.92 3.13 -19.48
CA ILE A 64 -11.95 2.83 -18.42
C ILE A 64 -12.13 3.71 -17.19
N ILE A 65 -12.63 4.94 -17.33
CA ILE A 65 -12.84 5.86 -16.21
C ILE A 65 -14.00 5.35 -15.33
N ALA A 66 -15.11 4.93 -15.95
CA ALA A 66 -16.23 4.34 -15.21
C ALA A 66 -15.85 3.03 -14.50
N TYR A 67 -15.10 2.15 -15.17
CA TYR A 67 -14.57 0.93 -14.56
C TYR A 67 -13.61 1.23 -13.42
N GLY A 68 -12.64 2.13 -13.64
CA GLY A 68 -11.66 2.54 -12.64
C GLY A 68 -12.31 3.13 -11.39
N ALA A 69 -13.38 3.92 -11.55
CA ALA A 69 -14.16 4.45 -10.42
C ALA A 69 -14.84 3.35 -9.59
N MET A 70 -15.43 2.34 -10.26
CA MET A 70 -16.04 1.20 -9.57
C MET A 70 -15.01 0.33 -8.87
N VAL A 71 -13.92 -0.05 -9.54
CA VAL A 71 -12.86 -0.88 -8.96
C VAL A 71 -12.23 -0.16 -7.76
N LYS A 72 -11.91 1.13 -7.91
CA LYS A 72 -11.42 1.99 -6.81
C LYS A 72 -12.40 1.99 -5.64
N GLY A 73 -13.69 2.17 -5.94
CA GLY A 73 -14.73 2.18 -4.93
C GLY A 73 -14.85 0.85 -4.18
N TYR A 74 -14.80 -0.28 -4.88
CA TYR A 74 -14.87 -1.59 -4.26
C TYR A 74 -13.68 -1.84 -3.33
N VAL A 75 -12.46 -1.48 -3.77
CA VAL A 75 -11.25 -1.55 -2.94
C VAL A 75 -11.36 -0.64 -1.71
N GLY A 76 -11.89 0.58 -1.87
CA GLY A 76 -12.10 1.51 -0.76
C GLY A 76 -13.16 1.07 0.25
N ASN A 77 -14.11 0.24 -0.17
CA ASN A 77 -15.13 -0.38 0.69
C ASN A 77 -14.77 -1.82 1.08
N GLU A 78 -13.51 -2.23 0.90
CA GLU A 78 -12.99 -3.55 1.25
C GLU A 78 -13.73 -4.74 0.60
N THR A 79 -14.44 -4.50 -0.50
CA THR A 79 -15.18 -5.51 -1.28
C THR A 79 -14.32 -6.01 -2.44
N PHE A 80 -13.12 -6.50 -2.12
CA PHE A 80 -12.08 -6.80 -3.11
C PHE A 80 -12.49 -7.85 -4.15
N GLU A 81 -13.27 -8.88 -3.77
CA GLU A 81 -13.78 -9.88 -4.73
C GLU A 81 -14.64 -9.24 -5.83
N LYS A 82 -15.51 -8.28 -5.49
CA LYS A 82 -16.29 -7.54 -6.48
C LYS A 82 -15.41 -6.72 -7.42
N ALA A 83 -14.30 -6.18 -6.91
CA ALA A 83 -13.31 -5.48 -7.72
C ALA A 83 -12.67 -6.42 -8.77
N LEU A 84 -12.34 -7.65 -8.36
CA LEU A 84 -11.78 -8.67 -9.25
C LEU A 84 -12.82 -9.19 -10.26
N ASP A 85 -14.06 -9.44 -9.82
CA ASP A 85 -15.17 -9.85 -10.69
C ASP A 85 -15.45 -8.81 -11.79
N LEU A 86 -15.39 -7.53 -11.42
CA LEU A 86 -15.57 -6.44 -12.37
C LEU A 86 -14.41 -6.37 -13.35
N PHE A 87 -13.18 -6.51 -12.85
CA PHE A 87 -11.96 -6.51 -13.65
C PHE A 87 -11.96 -7.62 -14.71
N GLU A 88 -12.34 -8.85 -14.35
CA GLU A 88 -12.35 -9.98 -15.29
C GLU A 88 -13.32 -9.78 -16.46
N LYS A 89 -14.29 -8.87 -16.32
CA LYS A 89 -15.24 -8.50 -17.37
C LYS A 89 -14.77 -7.32 -18.24
N VAL A 90 -13.62 -6.73 -17.94
CA VAL A 90 -13.08 -5.61 -18.71
C VAL A 90 -12.27 -6.15 -19.89
N ASP A 91 -12.75 -5.86 -21.10
CA ASP A 91 -12.06 -6.19 -22.36
C ASP A 91 -11.44 -4.94 -23.01
N ILE A 92 -11.31 -3.86 -22.24
CA ILE A 92 -10.71 -2.58 -22.68
C ILE A 92 -9.31 -2.48 -22.08
N GLU A 93 -8.39 -1.82 -22.79
CA GLU A 93 -7.08 -1.48 -22.26
C GLU A 93 -7.20 -0.65 -20.98
N LEU A 94 -6.46 -1.08 -19.96
CA LEU A 94 -6.52 -0.47 -18.63
C LEU A 94 -5.48 0.63 -18.51
N ASP A 95 -5.82 1.71 -17.80
CA ASP A 95 -4.85 2.72 -17.42
C ASP A 95 -3.99 2.26 -16.23
N ASN A 96 -2.85 2.94 -16.04
CA ASN A 96 -1.91 2.66 -14.96
C ASN A 96 -2.56 2.72 -13.56
N VAL A 97 -3.57 3.58 -13.38
CA VAL A 97 -4.32 3.70 -12.12
C VAL A 97 -5.11 2.42 -11.84
N THR A 98 -5.80 1.89 -12.84
CA THR A 98 -6.58 0.66 -12.73
C THR A 98 -5.66 -0.54 -12.43
N TYR A 99 -4.52 -0.65 -13.12
CA TYR A 99 -3.49 -1.66 -12.80
C TYR A 99 -3.10 -1.61 -11.32
N THR A 100 -2.78 -0.41 -10.82
CA THR A 100 -2.34 -0.20 -9.43
C THR A 100 -3.41 -0.63 -8.42
N ILE A 101 -4.67 -0.27 -8.67
CA ILE A 101 -5.78 -0.61 -7.78
C ILE A 101 -6.01 -2.12 -7.75
N VAL A 102 -5.99 -2.78 -8.92
CA VAL A 102 -6.22 -4.23 -9.00
C VAL A 102 -5.07 -5.01 -8.34
N PHE A 103 -3.81 -4.59 -8.51
CA PHE A 103 -2.69 -5.19 -7.78
C PHE A 103 -2.86 -5.04 -6.27
N ASN A 104 -3.26 -3.87 -5.78
CA ASN A 104 -3.55 -3.67 -4.36
C ASN A 104 -4.70 -4.56 -3.87
N ALA A 105 -5.77 -4.74 -4.65
CA ALA A 105 -6.86 -5.64 -4.32
C ALA A 105 -6.38 -7.10 -4.22
N CYS A 106 -5.57 -7.54 -5.18
CA CYS A 106 -4.99 -8.89 -5.18
C CYS A 106 -4.08 -9.09 -3.95
N ALA A 107 -3.24 -8.09 -3.64
CA ALA A 107 -2.36 -8.07 -2.48
C ALA A 107 -3.11 -8.03 -1.14
N LYS A 108 -4.39 -7.65 -1.12
CA LYS A 108 -5.24 -7.66 0.09
C LYS A 108 -5.99 -8.97 0.25
N LEU A 109 -6.46 -9.57 -0.84
CA LEU A 109 -7.15 -10.85 -0.83
C LEU A 109 -6.23 -12.03 -0.50
N CYS A 110 -4.99 -11.99 -1.01
CA CYS A 110 -3.96 -12.99 -0.69
C CYS A 110 -4.44 -14.45 -0.86
N ASN A 111 -5.23 -14.72 -1.90
CA ASN A 111 -5.75 -16.04 -2.24
C ASN A 111 -5.32 -16.46 -3.67
N ASP A 112 -5.49 -17.74 -4.02
CA ASP A 112 -5.05 -18.30 -5.31
C ASP A 112 -5.70 -17.62 -6.52
N ARG A 113 -6.96 -17.21 -6.38
CA ARG A 113 -7.70 -16.50 -7.45
C ARG A 113 -7.04 -15.15 -7.73
N ALA A 114 -6.77 -14.37 -6.69
CA ALA A 114 -6.09 -13.09 -6.77
C ALA A 114 -4.68 -13.23 -7.37
N MET A 115 -3.94 -14.29 -7.04
CA MET A 115 -2.63 -14.57 -7.64
C MET A 115 -2.75 -14.81 -9.16
N LYS A 116 -3.72 -15.63 -9.60
CA LYS A 116 -3.96 -15.90 -11.03
C LYS A 116 -4.32 -14.63 -11.78
N ILE A 117 -5.19 -13.79 -11.22
CA ILE A 117 -5.59 -12.51 -11.81
C ILE A 117 -4.40 -11.55 -11.89
N GLY A 118 -3.64 -11.41 -10.80
CA GLY A 118 -2.44 -10.59 -10.74
C GLY A 118 -1.39 -10.99 -11.79
N LYS A 119 -1.14 -12.30 -11.98
CA LYS A 119 -0.23 -12.79 -13.03
C LYS A 119 -0.73 -12.51 -14.45
N LYS A 120 -2.04 -12.71 -14.71
CA LYS A 120 -2.66 -12.32 -15.99
C LYS A 120 -2.48 -10.82 -16.26
N LEU A 121 -2.65 -9.99 -15.23
CA LEU A 121 -2.48 -8.55 -15.33
C LEU A 121 -1.03 -8.17 -15.64
N LEU A 122 -0.05 -8.76 -14.95
CA LEU A 122 1.37 -8.55 -15.23
C LEU A 122 1.79 -8.93 -16.66
N ALA A 123 1.20 -10.01 -17.20
CA ALA A 123 1.46 -10.45 -18.57
C ALA A 123 0.91 -9.46 -19.60
N LYS A 124 -0.24 -8.82 -19.32
CA LYS A 124 -0.86 -7.79 -20.18
C LYS A 124 -0.30 -6.38 -19.98
N MET A 125 0.45 -6.15 -18.90
CA MET A 125 0.93 -4.84 -18.50
C MET A 125 1.91 -4.24 -19.54
N PRO A 126 1.58 -3.07 -20.12
CA PRO A 126 2.47 -2.36 -21.03
C PRO A 126 3.85 -2.05 -20.42
N GLU A 127 4.90 -2.07 -21.24
CA GLU A 127 6.29 -1.88 -20.78
C GLU A 127 6.52 -0.50 -20.14
N ASN A 128 5.85 0.55 -20.63
CA ASN A 128 5.90 1.88 -20.03
C ASN A 128 5.31 1.93 -18.61
N TYR A 129 4.40 1.01 -18.25
CA TYR A 129 3.89 0.91 -16.88
C TYR A 129 4.84 0.12 -15.99
N ARG A 130 5.63 -0.82 -16.54
CA ARG A 130 6.64 -1.60 -15.79
C ARG A 130 7.85 -0.78 -15.35
N ILE A 131 8.02 0.39 -15.95
CA ILE A 131 9.00 1.39 -15.51
C ILE A 131 8.36 2.50 -14.65
N ASN A 132 7.03 2.50 -14.48
CA ASN A 132 6.34 3.45 -13.61
C ASN A 132 6.44 2.99 -12.14
N ASN A 133 7.03 3.82 -11.28
CA ASN A 133 7.25 3.50 -9.88
C ASN A 133 5.98 3.09 -9.13
N ILE A 134 4.86 3.79 -9.34
CA ILE A 134 3.64 3.57 -8.54
C ILE A 134 3.05 2.20 -8.89
N THR A 135 2.81 1.96 -10.18
CA THR A 135 2.20 0.70 -10.63
C THR A 135 3.13 -0.49 -10.39
N SER A 136 4.42 -0.33 -10.69
CA SER A 136 5.41 -1.39 -10.46
C SER A 136 5.61 -1.69 -8.97
N THR A 137 5.56 -0.69 -8.09
CA THR A 137 5.60 -0.91 -6.64
C THR A 137 4.39 -1.68 -6.13
N SER A 138 3.18 -1.40 -6.65
CA SER A 138 1.99 -2.17 -6.28
C SER A 138 2.05 -3.63 -6.77
N ALA A 139 2.62 -3.86 -7.96
CA ALA A 139 2.91 -5.20 -8.45
C ALA A 139 3.93 -5.94 -7.57
N ILE A 140 4.99 -5.25 -7.13
CA ILE A 140 6.00 -5.79 -6.20
C ILE A 140 5.36 -6.18 -4.85
N ASP A 141 4.58 -5.31 -4.21
CA ASP A 141 3.90 -5.64 -2.94
C ASP A 141 2.97 -6.85 -3.10
N MET A 142 2.24 -6.93 -4.22
CA MET A 142 1.42 -8.09 -4.54
C MET A 142 2.25 -9.37 -4.64
N LEU A 143 3.28 -9.39 -5.49
CA LEU A 143 4.11 -10.59 -5.72
C LEU A 143 4.81 -11.05 -4.43
N MET A 144 5.34 -10.11 -3.66
CA MET A 144 5.99 -10.39 -2.37
C MET A 144 5.03 -11.04 -1.38
N LYS A 145 3.76 -10.61 -1.32
CA LYS A 145 2.77 -11.27 -0.44
C LYS A 145 2.37 -12.67 -0.89
N PHE A 146 2.46 -12.95 -2.18
CA PHE A 146 2.27 -14.30 -2.72
C PHE A 146 3.55 -15.16 -2.66
N GLY A 147 4.66 -14.64 -2.11
CA GLY A 147 5.94 -15.33 -2.04
C GLY A 147 6.68 -15.45 -3.38
N ASP A 148 6.22 -14.79 -4.44
CA ASP A 148 6.88 -14.80 -5.75
C ASP A 148 8.00 -13.75 -5.80
N VAL A 149 9.01 -13.97 -4.96
CA VAL A 149 10.15 -13.05 -4.74
C VAL A 149 10.93 -12.83 -6.03
N GLU A 150 11.12 -13.87 -6.84
CA GLU A 150 11.90 -13.78 -8.08
C GLU A 150 11.25 -12.84 -9.11
N SER A 151 9.93 -12.94 -9.29
CA SER A 151 9.19 -12.04 -10.19
C SER A 151 9.19 -10.61 -9.66
N ALA A 152 9.08 -10.42 -8.34
CA ALA A 152 9.15 -9.10 -7.71
C ALA A 152 10.52 -8.44 -7.95
N GLU A 153 11.61 -9.18 -7.78
CA GLU A 153 12.96 -8.71 -8.08
C GLU A 153 13.15 -8.33 -9.55
N ARG A 154 12.54 -9.09 -10.48
CA ARG A 154 12.61 -8.80 -11.92
C ARG A 154 11.95 -7.46 -12.26
N ILE A 155 10.76 -7.21 -11.72
CA ILE A 155 10.08 -5.91 -11.87
C ILE A 155 10.88 -4.80 -11.19
N PHE A 156 11.41 -5.05 -10.00
CA PHE A 156 12.24 -4.07 -9.33
C PHE A 156 13.45 -3.67 -10.19
N ARG A 157 14.12 -4.63 -10.82
CA ARG A 157 15.25 -4.37 -11.73
C ARG A 157 14.84 -3.55 -12.97
N SER A 158 13.63 -3.71 -13.50
CA SER A 158 13.16 -2.95 -14.68
C SER A 158 12.87 -1.46 -14.38
N ILE A 159 12.63 -1.10 -13.12
CA ILE A 159 12.36 0.30 -12.74
C ILE A 159 13.61 1.17 -12.92
N LYS A 160 13.55 2.16 -13.82
CA LYS A 160 14.68 3.05 -14.14
C LYS A 160 15.11 3.94 -12.99
N THR A 161 14.16 4.58 -12.31
CA THR A 161 14.44 5.54 -11.23
C THR A 161 13.67 5.15 -9.99
N LYS A 162 14.30 4.42 -9.08
CA LYS A 162 13.67 3.93 -7.84
C LYS A 162 13.64 5.04 -6.79
N ASN A 163 12.50 5.18 -6.11
CA ASN A 163 12.36 6.07 -4.95
C ASN A 163 12.28 5.26 -3.65
N ILE A 164 12.24 5.94 -2.51
CA ILE A 164 12.21 5.28 -1.20
C ILE A 164 10.99 4.37 -1.03
N ILE A 165 9.86 4.70 -1.66
CA ILE A 165 8.65 3.86 -1.63
C ILE A 165 8.90 2.51 -2.33
N THR A 166 9.61 2.53 -3.46
CA THR A 166 9.95 1.32 -4.22
C THR A 166 10.96 0.45 -3.45
N TYR A 167 11.99 1.06 -2.87
CA TYR A 167 12.96 0.36 -2.02
C TYR A 167 12.30 -0.21 -0.77
N GLY A 168 11.49 0.60 -0.08
CA GLY A 168 10.75 0.20 1.12
C GLY A 168 9.82 -0.98 0.85
N ALA A 169 9.14 -1.03 -0.30
CA ALA A 169 8.32 -2.17 -0.69
C ALA A 169 9.14 -3.46 -0.85
N MET A 170 10.32 -3.40 -1.47
CA MET A 170 11.21 -4.55 -1.61
C MET A 170 11.79 -5.00 -0.26
N VAL A 171 12.29 -4.07 0.55
CA VAL A 171 12.84 -4.36 1.88
C VAL A 171 11.77 -4.99 2.77
N LYS A 172 10.55 -4.44 2.76
CA LYS A 172 9.38 -5.03 3.42
C LYS A 172 9.07 -6.43 2.91
N GLY A 173 9.07 -6.62 1.59
CA GLY A 173 8.77 -7.90 0.97
C GLY A 173 9.78 -8.98 1.31
N TYR A 174 11.08 -8.66 1.32
CA TYR A 174 12.12 -9.58 1.77
C TYR A 174 11.96 -9.95 3.24
N ALA A 175 11.71 -8.97 4.11
CA ALA A 175 11.48 -9.24 5.53
C ALA A 175 10.23 -10.10 5.77
N GLY A 176 9.16 -9.87 5.00
CA GLY A 176 7.92 -10.67 5.07
C GLY A 176 8.05 -12.09 4.53
N ASN A 177 9.02 -12.34 3.65
CA ASN A 177 9.38 -13.68 3.15
C ASN A 177 10.57 -14.28 3.90
N GLU A 178 10.94 -13.72 5.06
CA GLU A 178 12.02 -14.20 5.92
C GLU A 178 13.42 -14.23 5.26
N THR A 179 13.60 -13.54 4.13
CA THR A 179 14.90 -13.38 3.47
C THR A 179 15.62 -12.13 3.98
N PHE A 180 15.88 -12.06 5.28
CA PHE A 180 16.38 -10.85 5.95
C PHE A 180 17.74 -10.38 5.44
N GLU A 181 18.65 -11.27 5.05
CA GLU A 181 19.95 -10.89 4.46
C GLU A 181 19.76 -10.09 3.16
N LYS A 182 18.83 -10.50 2.29
CA LYS A 182 18.50 -9.72 1.08
C LYS A 182 17.91 -8.35 1.41
N ALA A 183 17.19 -8.24 2.52
CA ALA A 183 16.66 -6.95 2.99
C ALA A 183 17.80 -6.02 3.40
N LEU A 184 18.81 -6.53 4.12
CA LEU A 184 19.99 -5.77 4.51
C LEU A 184 20.89 -5.43 3.31
N ASP A 185 21.13 -6.39 2.41
CA ASP A 185 21.89 -6.18 1.17
C ASP A 185 21.29 -5.07 0.30
N LEU A 186 19.95 -5.01 0.24
CA LEU A 186 19.26 -3.95 -0.50
C LEU A 186 19.33 -2.63 0.25
N PHE A 187 19.15 -2.64 1.57
CA PHE A 187 19.22 -1.46 2.42
C PHE A 187 20.57 -0.74 2.29
N GLU A 188 21.69 -1.47 2.31
CA GLU A 188 23.03 -0.88 2.19
C GLU A 188 23.27 -0.17 0.84
N LYS A 189 22.46 -0.47 -0.17
CA LYS A 189 22.51 0.18 -1.50
C LYS A 189 21.61 1.41 -1.59
N ILE A 190 20.85 1.73 -0.54
CA ILE A 190 19.96 2.90 -0.52
C ILE A 190 20.77 4.13 -0.13
N ASP A 191 21.01 5.00 -1.11
CA ASP A 191 21.72 6.29 -0.92
C ASP A 191 20.76 7.50 -0.89
N ILE A 192 19.49 7.25 -0.55
CA ILE A 192 18.45 8.28 -0.43
C ILE A 192 17.89 8.29 1.00
N GLU A 193 17.28 9.40 1.39
CA GLU A 193 16.68 9.53 2.71
C GLU A 193 15.60 8.46 2.94
N LEU A 194 15.75 7.75 4.06
CA LEU A 194 14.88 6.65 4.43
C LEU A 194 13.61 7.17 5.11
N ASP A 195 12.49 6.55 4.78
CA ASP A 195 11.26 6.79 5.52
C ASP A 195 11.22 5.98 6.82
N ARG A 196 10.34 6.40 7.74
CA ARG A 196 10.14 5.75 9.03
C ARG A 196 9.83 4.24 8.91
N VAL A 197 9.12 3.85 7.86
CA VAL A 197 8.73 2.45 7.65
C VAL A 197 9.96 1.60 7.34
N THR A 198 10.86 2.10 6.50
CA THR A 198 12.12 1.44 6.15
C THR A 198 13.01 1.26 7.38
N TYR A 199 13.17 2.28 8.23
CA TYR A 199 13.88 2.16 9.51
C TYR A 199 13.35 0.99 10.35
N THR A 200 12.02 0.95 10.52
CA THR A 200 11.33 -0.06 11.34
C THR A 200 11.60 -1.47 10.83
N ILE A 201 11.51 -1.67 9.50
CA ILE A 201 11.70 -2.99 8.89
C ILE A 201 13.16 -3.43 9.02
N VAL A 202 14.12 -2.53 8.81
CA VAL A 202 15.55 -2.86 8.89
C VAL A 202 15.94 -3.21 10.33
N PHE A 203 15.45 -2.47 11.35
CA PHE A 203 15.67 -2.87 12.75
C PHE A 203 15.12 -4.27 13.05
N ASN A 204 13.91 -4.58 12.57
CA ASN A 204 13.34 -5.91 12.73
C ASN A 204 14.17 -7.00 12.01
N ALA A 205 14.67 -6.70 10.80
CA ALA A 205 15.56 -7.62 10.08
C ALA A 205 16.87 -7.85 10.85
N CYS A 206 17.48 -6.80 11.40
CA CYS A 206 18.67 -6.91 12.23
C CYS A 206 18.41 -7.75 13.48
N ALA A 207 17.29 -7.49 14.16
CA ALA A 207 16.84 -8.23 15.34
C ALA A 207 16.53 -9.71 15.04
N LYS A 208 16.20 -10.06 13.79
CA LYS A 208 15.94 -11.44 13.37
C LYS A 208 17.21 -12.19 12.99
N LEU A 209 18.16 -11.51 12.34
CA LEU A 209 19.44 -12.11 11.95
C LEU A 209 20.39 -12.29 13.13
N CYS A 210 20.39 -11.35 14.09
CA CYS A 210 21.15 -11.43 15.33
C CYS A 210 22.63 -11.82 15.14
N ASN A 211 23.27 -11.27 14.11
CA ASN A 211 24.69 -11.47 13.79
C ASN A 211 25.47 -10.14 13.81
N ASP A 212 26.80 -10.20 13.79
CA ASP A 212 27.67 -9.02 13.91
C ASP A 212 27.43 -7.98 12.81
N ARG A 213 27.14 -8.44 11.58
CA ARG A 213 26.81 -7.57 10.44
C ARG A 213 25.52 -6.79 10.72
N ALA A 214 24.47 -7.47 11.15
CA ALA A 214 23.20 -6.89 11.51
C ALA A 214 23.33 -5.88 12.67
N MET A 215 24.18 -6.17 13.65
CA MET A 215 24.49 -5.25 14.74
C MET A 215 25.14 -3.96 14.24
N LYS A 216 26.14 -4.09 13.35
CA LYS A 216 26.83 -2.94 12.74
C LYS A 216 25.84 -2.06 11.96
N ILE A 217 25.06 -2.67 11.07
CA ILE A 217 24.02 -1.97 10.29
C ILE A 217 23.01 -1.29 11.21
N GLY A 218 22.54 -1.98 12.24
CA GLY A 218 21.58 -1.45 13.21
C GLY A 218 22.11 -0.21 13.95
N LYS A 219 23.38 -0.22 14.37
CA LYS A 219 24.01 0.93 15.04
C LYS A 219 24.23 2.10 14.09
N GLU A 220 24.66 1.86 12.86
CA GLU A 220 24.79 2.91 11.83
C GLU A 220 23.42 3.56 11.53
N LEU A 221 22.37 2.74 11.44
CA LEU A 221 21.02 3.21 11.21
C LEU A 221 20.51 4.05 12.40
N LEU A 222 20.76 3.62 13.64
CA LEU A 222 20.42 4.39 14.84
C LEU A 222 21.11 5.77 14.88
N ALA A 223 22.36 5.84 14.44
CA ALA A 223 23.12 7.09 14.39
C ALA A 223 22.55 8.07 13.34
N LYS A 224 22.07 7.55 12.20
CA LYS A 224 21.46 8.35 11.12
C LYS A 224 19.98 8.69 11.36
N MET A 225 19.34 8.02 12.32
CA MET A 225 17.90 8.14 12.57
C MET A 225 17.50 9.56 13.02
N PRO A 226 16.60 10.25 12.29
CA PRO A 226 16.10 11.56 12.67
C PRO A 226 15.42 11.59 14.05
N GLU A 227 15.58 12.68 14.81
CA GLU A 227 15.01 12.83 16.16
C GLU A 227 13.48 12.69 16.20
N ASN A 228 12.77 13.18 15.19
CA ASN A 228 11.32 13.02 15.09
C ASN A 228 10.89 11.55 14.94
N TYR A 229 11.76 10.66 14.45
CA TYR A 229 11.48 9.23 14.37
C TYR A 229 11.75 8.55 15.72
N ARG A 230 12.70 9.05 16.53
CA ARG A 230 13.01 8.52 17.88
C ARG A 230 11.88 8.73 18.87
N ILE A 231 11.06 9.76 18.65
CA ILE A 231 9.84 10.01 19.42
C ILE A 231 8.71 9.03 19.05
N ASN A 232 8.78 8.39 17.88
CA ASN A 232 7.75 7.46 17.42
C ASN A 232 7.88 6.10 18.12
N ASN A 233 6.80 5.68 18.78
CA ASN A 233 6.77 4.43 19.55
C ASN A 233 7.10 3.19 18.68
N ILE A 234 6.62 3.08 17.43
CA ILE A 234 6.79 1.85 16.63
C ILE A 234 8.25 1.64 16.21
N THR A 235 8.87 2.67 15.62
CA THR A 235 10.25 2.57 15.14
C THR A 235 11.22 2.43 16.31
N SER A 236 11.01 3.19 17.38
CA SER A 236 11.82 3.09 18.59
C SER A 236 11.66 1.75 19.30
N THR A 237 10.47 1.16 19.30
CA THR A 237 10.26 -0.21 19.81
C THR A 237 11.05 -1.24 19.01
N SER A 238 11.07 -1.11 17.68
CA SER A 238 11.83 -2.03 16.81
C SER A 238 13.34 -1.89 17.03
N ALA A 239 13.82 -0.66 17.21
CA ALA A 239 15.19 -0.39 17.63
C ALA A 239 15.54 -0.99 19.01
N ILE A 240 14.62 -0.89 19.98
CA ILE A 240 14.79 -1.49 21.31
C ILE A 240 14.86 -3.02 21.22
N ASP A 241 13.94 -3.67 20.50
CA ASP A 241 13.96 -5.13 20.32
C ASP A 241 15.30 -5.60 19.73
N MET A 242 15.78 -4.87 18.70
CA MET A 242 17.07 -5.11 18.10
C MET A 242 18.22 -4.99 19.12
N LEU A 243 18.30 -3.88 19.86
CA LEU A 243 19.38 -3.64 20.82
C LEU A 243 19.38 -4.65 21.96
N MET A 244 18.21 -4.99 22.48
CA MET A 244 18.07 -5.99 23.54
C MET A 244 18.59 -7.35 23.09
N LYS A 245 18.27 -7.80 21.87
CA LYS A 245 18.81 -9.06 21.32
C LYS A 245 20.31 -9.06 21.09
N PHE A 246 20.91 -7.90 20.86
CA PHE A 246 22.36 -7.74 20.80
C PHE A 246 23.01 -7.56 22.19
N GLY A 247 22.22 -7.59 23.28
CA GLY A 247 22.70 -7.37 24.65
C GLY A 247 23.06 -5.92 24.98
N ASP A 248 22.75 -4.95 24.11
CA ASP A 248 23.05 -3.53 24.30
C ASP A 248 21.92 -2.85 25.12
N VAL A 249 21.75 -3.33 26.36
CA VAL A 249 20.68 -2.90 27.27
C VAL A 249 20.76 -1.40 27.58
N GLU A 250 21.98 -0.85 27.71
CA GLU A 250 22.17 0.57 28.02
C GLU A 250 21.63 1.47 26.90
N SER A 251 21.95 1.17 25.64
CA SER A 251 21.43 1.93 24.50
C SER A 251 19.92 1.75 24.37
N ALA A 252 19.41 0.53 24.63
CA ALA A 252 17.97 0.24 24.61
C ALA A 252 17.22 1.08 25.66
N GLU A 253 17.73 1.15 26.90
CA GLU A 253 17.17 1.99 27.96
C GLU A 253 17.16 3.48 27.59
N ARG A 254 18.23 3.97 26.97
CA ARG A 254 18.33 5.37 26.53
C ARG A 254 17.24 5.73 25.54
N ILE A 255 17.03 4.88 24.54
CA ILE A 255 15.93 5.05 23.56
C ILE A 255 14.58 4.92 24.26
N PHE A 256 14.40 3.92 25.10
CA PHE A 256 13.14 3.72 25.83
C PHE A 256 12.74 4.94 26.66
N ARG A 257 13.69 5.57 27.36
CA ARG A 257 13.45 6.80 28.13
C ARG A 257 13.02 7.96 27.25
N SER A 258 13.54 8.08 26.02
CA SER A 258 13.19 9.14 25.06
C SER A 258 11.76 9.05 24.50
N ILE A 259 11.11 7.89 24.56
CA ILE A 259 9.75 7.69 24.06
C ILE A 259 8.74 8.43 24.95
N LYS A 260 8.01 9.40 24.38
CA LYS A 260 6.99 10.22 25.08
C LYS A 260 5.79 9.39 25.58
N ILE A 261 5.28 8.49 24.74
CA ILE A 261 4.11 7.65 25.05
C ILE A 261 4.51 6.19 24.89
N LYS A 262 4.68 5.50 26.03
CA LYS A 262 5.00 4.08 26.11
C LYS A 262 3.71 3.27 26.14
N ASN A 263 3.71 2.10 25.52
CA ASN A 263 2.61 1.15 25.51
C ASN A 263 3.11 -0.26 25.86
N ILE A 264 2.20 -1.21 26.00
CA ILE A 264 2.54 -2.60 26.33
C ILE A 264 3.60 -3.22 25.39
N ILE A 265 3.65 -2.79 24.13
CA ILE A 265 4.63 -3.27 23.14
C ILE A 265 6.04 -2.73 23.47
N THR A 266 6.18 -1.45 23.80
CA THR A 266 7.47 -0.88 24.23
C THR A 266 8.02 -1.54 25.48
N TYR A 267 7.19 -1.79 26.49
CA TYR A 267 7.60 -2.50 27.71
C TYR A 267 7.95 -3.96 27.39
N GLY A 268 7.15 -4.62 26.55
CA GLY A 268 7.42 -5.99 26.11
C GLY A 268 8.76 -6.15 25.37
N ALA A 269 9.15 -5.17 24.55
CA ALA A 269 10.43 -5.19 23.85
C ALA A 269 11.64 -5.12 24.81
N MET A 270 11.53 -4.36 25.91
CA MET A 270 12.57 -4.30 26.96
C MET A 270 12.72 -5.62 27.74
N VAL A 271 11.69 -6.47 27.77
CA VAL A 271 11.71 -7.73 28.52
C VAL A 271 12.08 -8.92 27.63
N LYS A 272 11.66 -8.92 26.36
CA LYS A 272 11.78 -10.06 25.43
C LYS A 272 13.17 -10.31 24.87
N GLY A 273 14.09 -9.34 24.93
CA GLY A 273 15.45 -9.53 24.42
C GLY A 273 16.44 -10.08 25.45
N ASN A 274 15.96 -10.60 26.57
CA ASN A 274 16.73 -11.43 27.50
C ASN A 274 16.55 -12.92 27.20
#